data_AF-A0A2T4Y6C6-F1
#
_entry.id   AF-A0A2T4Y6C6-F1
#
_cell.length_a   1.000
_cell.length_b   1.000
_cell.length_c   1.000
_cell.angle_alpha   90.00
_cell.angle_beta   90.00
_cell.angle_gamma   90.00
#
_symmetry.space_group_name_H-M   'P 1'
#
loop_
_entity.id
_entity.type
_entity.pdbx_description
1 polymer ?
#
loop_
_entity_poly.entity_id
_entity_poly.type
_entity_poly.pdbx_seq_one_letter_code
_entity_poly.pdbx_strand_id
1 'polypeptide(L)'
;MTGFAAQYYDEDGSLTEISTTAPLSPTITIGKKTVQMEVTHLSDISSTPVNKDSSSRWVCLHDDDGTNYWFISDNEMGAGLLTALVISRDGIHEECAKTTEPVSVSVANVPLLNTTHGNLVALFGKKEIAKKKAMLFYHETPVQNGFIQSNTVSYYFDGDKVRGVIIGQITSN
;
A
#
# COMPACT_ATOMS: atom_id res chain seq x y z
N MET A 1 10.49 6.58 -8.15
CA MET A 1 9.38 5.75 -8.70
C MET A 1 8.64 6.47 -9.83
N THR A 2 7.99 5.76 -10.76
CA THR A 2 7.12 6.37 -11.79
C THR A 2 5.65 5.94 -11.60
N GLY A 3 4.76 6.45 -12.46
CA GLY A 3 3.33 6.16 -12.40
C GLY A 3 2.67 6.60 -11.09
N PHE A 4 1.62 5.88 -10.70
CA PHE A 4 0.89 6.11 -9.47
C PHE A 4 1.77 5.98 -8.21
N ALA A 5 2.83 5.17 -8.25
CA ALA A 5 3.74 5.03 -7.11
C ALA A 5 4.52 6.29 -6.76
N ALA A 6 4.57 7.29 -7.65
CA ALA A 6 5.08 8.61 -7.26
C ALA A 6 4.25 9.26 -6.12
N GLN A 7 2.97 8.89 -5.97
CA GLN A 7 2.11 9.36 -4.87
C GLN A 7 2.59 8.89 -3.49
N TYR A 8 3.46 7.88 -3.41
CA TYR A 8 4.07 7.47 -2.14
C TYR A 8 4.91 8.59 -1.51
N TYR A 9 5.54 9.45 -2.32
CA TYR A 9 6.34 10.58 -1.84
C TYR A 9 5.54 11.89 -1.78
N ASP A 10 4.31 11.90 -2.28
CA ASP A 10 3.49 13.09 -2.41
C ASP A 10 2.84 13.40 -1.04
N GLU A 11 3.70 13.74 -0.08
CA GLU A 11 3.35 14.21 1.26
C GLU A 11 2.95 15.69 1.24
N ASP A 12 2.08 16.10 0.32
CA ASP A 12 1.61 17.49 0.25
C ASP A 12 0.71 17.89 1.46
N GLY A 13 0.82 17.15 2.58
CA GLY A 13 0.16 17.40 3.88
C GLY A 13 -1.37 17.41 3.82
N SER A 14 -1.93 17.00 2.69
CA SER A 14 -3.34 17.22 2.35
C SER A 14 -4.21 15.98 2.54
N LEU A 15 -3.60 14.80 2.76
CA LEU A 15 -4.35 13.59 3.03
C LEU A 15 -5.10 13.76 4.35
N THR A 16 -6.42 13.62 4.28
CA THR A 16 -7.23 13.59 5.48
C THR A 16 -6.97 12.27 6.18
N GLU A 17 -6.32 12.33 7.33
CA GLU A 17 -6.03 11.18 8.17
C GLU A 17 -7.22 10.88 9.09
N ILE A 18 -7.61 9.61 9.15
CA ILE A 18 -8.74 9.15 9.93
C ILE A 18 -8.33 7.89 10.69
N SER A 19 -8.37 7.96 12.02
CA SER A 19 -8.20 6.77 12.85
C SER A 19 -9.39 5.82 12.68
N THR A 20 -9.11 4.53 12.67
CA THR A 20 -10.13 3.47 12.57
C THR A 20 -9.88 2.35 13.57
N THR A 21 -10.94 1.66 13.94
CA THR A 21 -10.89 0.41 14.72
C THR A 21 -10.79 -0.82 13.84
N ALA A 22 -10.96 -0.67 12.52
CA ALA A 22 -10.76 -1.76 11.58
C ALA A 22 -9.27 -2.15 11.55
N PRO A 23 -8.92 -3.44 11.69
CA PRO A 23 -7.54 -3.86 11.57
C PRO A 23 -7.08 -3.67 10.12
N LEU A 24 -6.06 -2.84 9.93
CA LEU A 24 -5.55 -2.48 8.60
C LEU A 24 -4.36 -3.32 8.14
N SER A 25 -4.00 -4.36 8.90
CA SER A 25 -2.86 -5.23 8.55
C SER A 25 -3.12 -6.02 7.26
N PRO A 26 -2.18 -5.96 6.28
CA PRO A 26 -2.35 -6.66 5.02
C PRO A 26 -1.97 -8.14 5.10
N THR A 27 -2.65 -8.94 4.28
CA THR A 27 -2.19 -10.27 3.88
C THR A 27 -1.73 -10.19 2.43
N ILE A 28 -0.47 -10.56 2.18
CA ILE A 28 0.14 -10.47 0.85
C ILE A 28 0.68 -11.84 0.46
N THR A 29 0.30 -12.33 -0.72
CA THR A 29 0.86 -13.54 -1.30
C THR A 29 1.27 -13.32 -2.76
N ILE A 30 2.36 -13.98 -3.15
CA ILE A 30 2.83 -14.07 -4.54
C ILE A 30 2.98 -15.55 -4.85
N GLY A 31 2.09 -16.09 -5.68
CA GLY A 31 1.97 -17.54 -5.88
C GLY A 31 1.68 -18.24 -4.54
N LYS A 32 2.61 -19.10 -4.09
CA LYS A 32 2.53 -19.81 -2.81
C LYS A 32 3.30 -19.12 -1.67
N LYS A 33 4.03 -18.04 -1.97
CA LYS A 33 4.88 -17.35 -1.00
C LYS A 33 4.07 -16.31 -0.25
N THR A 34 4.15 -16.35 1.09
CA THR A 34 3.69 -15.26 1.94
C THR A 34 4.73 -14.15 1.97
N VAL A 35 4.31 -12.92 1.73
CA VAL A 35 5.11 -11.71 1.87
C VAL A 35 4.59 -10.95 3.10
N GLN A 36 5.50 -10.58 3.99
CA GLN A 36 5.16 -9.96 5.27
C GLN A 36 5.84 -8.60 5.39
N MET A 37 5.05 -7.59 5.79
CA MET A 37 5.52 -6.27 6.13
C MET A 37 6.49 -6.34 7.32
N GLU A 38 7.55 -5.53 7.29
CA GLU A 38 8.62 -5.44 8.30
C GLU A 38 9.38 -6.76 8.56
N VAL A 39 9.23 -7.74 7.67
CA VAL A 39 9.87 -9.06 7.78
C VAL A 39 10.50 -9.52 6.47
N THR A 40 9.81 -9.33 5.35
CA THR A 40 10.31 -9.78 4.03
C THR A 40 11.22 -8.72 3.42
N HIS A 41 12.45 -9.10 3.07
CA HIS A 41 13.34 -8.25 2.28
C HIS A 41 12.85 -8.13 0.85
N LEU A 42 12.99 -6.93 0.25
CA LEU A 42 12.60 -6.70 -1.14
C LEU A 42 13.28 -7.65 -2.13
N SER A 43 14.56 -7.99 -1.88
CA SER A 43 15.32 -8.94 -2.70
C SER A 43 14.73 -10.35 -2.72
N ASP A 44 13.92 -10.69 -1.73
CA ASP A 44 13.31 -12.01 -1.65
C ASP A 44 11.97 -12.07 -2.38
N ILE A 45 11.35 -10.92 -2.70
CA ILE A 45 10.00 -10.85 -3.28
C ILE A 45 9.98 -11.44 -4.69
N SER A 46 10.96 -11.10 -5.52
CA SER A 46 11.10 -11.63 -6.88
C SER A 46 12.56 -11.55 -7.33
N SER A 47 12.88 -12.17 -8.47
CA SER A 47 14.20 -12.02 -9.11
C SER A 47 14.39 -10.68 -9.82
N THR A 48 13.37 -9.82 -9.86
CA THR A 48 13.44 -8.48 -10.45
C THR A 48 14.44 -7.62 -9.67
N PRO A 49 15.30 -6.84 -10.34
CA PRO A 49 16.21 -5.93 -9.67
C PRO A 49 15.49 -4.98 -8.72
N VAL A 50 16.09 -4.75 -7.55
CA VAL A 50 15.61 -3.74 -6.60
C VAL A 50 16.03 -2.36 -7.11
N ASN A 51 15.04 -1.55 -7.45
CA ASN A 51 15.22 -0.14 -7.78
C ASN A 51 15.46 0.67 -6.50
N LYS A 52 16.08 1.84 -6.63
CA LYS A 52 16.35 2.72 -5.49
C LYS A 52 16.47 4.18 -5.93
N ASP A 53 16.12 5.06 -5.01
CA ASP A 53 16.49 6.46 -5.03
C ASP A 53 16.93 6.91 -3.62
N SER A 54 16.96 8.22 -3.37
CA SER A 54 17.34 8.78 -2.08
C SER A 54 16.36 8.42 -0.96
N SER A 55 15.08 8.23 -1.28
CA SER A 55 14.01 8.15 -0.31
C SER A 55 13.55 6.72 -0.06
N SER A 56 13.57 5.86 -1.07
CA SER A 56 13.19 4.46 -0.86
C SER A 56 13.87 3.48 -1.82
N ARG A 57 13.61 2.20 -1.56
CA ARG A 57 13.91 1.08 -2.46
C ARG A 57 12.60 0.42 -2.85
N TRP A 58 12.52 -0.13 -4.06
CA TRP A 58 11.31 -0.82 -4.48
C TRP A 58 11.56 -1.93 -5.49
N VAL A 59 10.64 -2.90 -5.51
CA VAL A 59 10.44 -3.86 -6.59
C VAL A 59 9.06 -3.59 -7.17
N CYS A 60 8.96 -3.44 -8.49
CA CYS A 60 7.67 -3.34 -9.15
C CYS A 60 7.35 -4.60 -9.95
N LEU A 61 6.14 -5.13 -9.76
CA LEU A 61 5.57 -6.21 -10.54
C LEU A 61 4.27 -5.75 -11.18
N HIS A 62 3.90 -6.33 -12.32
CA HIS A 62 2.56 -6.18 -12.87
C HIS A 62 1.95 -7.52 -13.30
N ASP A 63 0.65 -7.65 -13.13
CA ASP A 63 -0.11 -8.82 -13.58
C ASP A 63 -0.61 -8.66 -15.03
N ASP A 64 -1.29 -9.68 -15.54
CA ASP A 64 -1.91 -9.70 -16.88
C ASP A 64 -3.13 -8.76 -16.99
N ASP A 65 -3.77 -8.42 -15.87
CA ASP A 65 -4.92 -7.53 -15.80
C ASP A 65 -4.51 -6.05 -15.78
N GLY A 66 -3.20 -5.77 -15.83
CA GLY A 66 -2.62 -4.43 -15.82
C GLY A 66 -2.63 -3.79 -14.43
N THR A 67 -2.69 -4.59 -13.37
CA THR A 67 -2.48 -4.13 -11.99
C THR A 67 -0.99 -4.13 -11.69
N ASN A 68 -0.49 -2.97 -11.27
CA ASN A 68 0.88 -2.79 -10.82
C ASN A 68 0.96 -2.87 -9.29
N TYR A 69 2.05 -3.45 -8.80
CA TYR A 69 2.37 -3.64 -7.39
C TYR A 69 3.79 -3.14 -7.12
N TRP A 70 3.94 -2.02 -6.43
CA TRP A 70 5.23 -1.54 -5.97
C TRP A 70 5.42 -1.91 -4.51
N PHE A 71 6.30 -2.88 -4.28
CA PHE A 71 6.76 -3.30 -2.96
C PHE A 71 7.88 -2.36 -2.54
N ILE A 72 7.66 -1.58 -1.50
CA ILE A 72 8.53 -0.46 -1.12
C ILE A 72 9.13 -0.70 0.26
N SER A 73 10.41 -0.39 0.37
CA SER A 73 11.12 -0.28 1.64
C SER A 73 11.52 1.18 1.79
N ASP A 74 10.97 1.82 2.81
CA ASP A 74 11.37 3.16 3.21
C ASP A 74 12.86 3.15 3.64
N ASN A 75 13.66 4.10 3.14
CA ASN A 75 15.10 4.08 3.45
C ASN A 75 15.39 4.46 4.91
N GLU A 76 14.53 5.25 5.56
CA GLU A 76 14.72 5.67 6.94
C GLU A 76 14.33 4.54 7.90
N MET A 77 13.17 3.92 7.65
CA MET A 77 12.57 2.96 8.60
C MET A 77 12.66 1.50 8.16
N GLY A 78 12.73 1.22 6.87
CA GLY A 78 12.59 -0.13 6.33
C GLY A 78 13.87 -0.94 6.23
N ALA A 79 15.05 -0.31 6.10
CA ALA A 79 16.35 -0.99 5.97
C ALA A 79 16.39 -2.14 4.92
N GLY A 80 15.58 -2.05 3.86
CA GLY A 80 15.43 -3.08 2.82
C GLY A 80 14.30 -4.09 3.07
N LEU A 81 13.60 -4.01 4.21
CA LEU A 81 12.37 -4.74 4.52
C LEU A 81 11.15 -4.00 3.95
N LEU A 82 10.14 -4.76 3.52
CA LEU A 82 8.90 -4.23 3.00
C LEU A 82 8.17 -3.38 4.07
N THR A 83 7.93 -2.10 3.81
CA THR A 83 7.18 -1.20 4.71
C THR A 83 5.95 -0.60 4.06
N ALA A 84 5.87 -0.61 2.73
CA ALA A 84 4.72 -0.13 2.00
C ALA A 84 4.45 -0.94 0.72
N LEU A 85 3.20 -0.97 0.29
CA LEU A 85 2.75 -1.57 -0.95
C LEU A 85 1.82 -0.60 -1.67
N VAL A 86 2.20 -0.17 -2.86
CA VAL A 86 1.35 0.62 -3.75
C VAL A 86 0.70 -0.31 -4.77
N ILE A 87 -0.60 -0.12 -5.02
CA ILE A 87 -1.39 -0.89 -5.97
C ILE A 87 -2.18 0.07 -6.86
N SER A 88 -2.08 -0.08 -8.19
CA SER A 88 -2.82 0.74 -9.14
C SER A 88 -3.07 0.02 -10.47
N ARG A 89 -4.03 0.52 -11.26
CA ARG A 89 -4.25 0.14 -12.66
C ARG A 89 -4.09 1.38 -13.55
N ASP A 90 -2.84 1.75 -13.77
CA ASP A 90 -2.45 2.99 -14.44
C ASP A 90 -1.56 2.78 -15.68
N GLY A 91 -1.61 1.58 -16.27
CA GLY A 91 -0.87 1.21 -17.47
C GLY A 91 0.33 0.30 -17.16
N ILE A 92 1.15 0.01 -18.18
CA ILE A 92 2.39 -0.76 -17.99
C ILE A 92 3.55 0.23 -17.87
N HIS A 93 4.35 0.11 -16.81
CA HIS A 93 5.53 0.92 -16.59
C HIS A 93 6.80 0.12 -16.82
N GLU A 94 7.85 0.74 -17.36
CA GLU A 94 9.08 0.06 -17.77
C GLU A 94 9.82 -0.58 -16.58
N GLU A 95 9.74 0.02 -15.40
CA GLU A 95 10.35 -0.53 -14.18
C GLU A 95 9.60 -1.73 -13.59
N CYS A 96 8.37 -1.98 -14.05
CA CYS A 96 7.52 -3.04 -13.54
C CYS A 96 7.73 -4.31 -14.37
N ALA A 97 8.23 -5.35 -13.71
CA ALA A 97 8.41 -6.64 -14.36
C ALA A 97 7.07 -7.41 -14.41
N LYS A 98 6.77 -8.01 -15.55
CA LYS A 98 5.63 -8.91 -15.66
C LYS A 98 5.83 -10.12 -14.74
N THR A 99 4.85 -10.41 -13.88
CA THR A 99 4.83 -11.63 -13.07
C THR A 99 3.85 -12.65 -13.64
N THR A 100 4.25 -13.93 -13.66
CA THR A 100 3.35 -15.07 -13.94
C THR A 100 2.75 -15.65 -12.67
N GLU A 101 3.33 -15.33 -11.51
CA GLU A 101 2.80 -15.74 -10.22
C GLU A 101 1.68 -14.78 -9.81
N PRO A 102 0.50 -15.29 -9.41
CA PRO A 102 -0.61 -14.45 -9.02
C PRO A 102 -0.26 -13.67 -7.74
N VAL A 103 -0.47 -12.36 -7.78
CA VAL A 103 -0.32 -11.49 -6.61
C VAL A 103 -1.69 -11.28 -5.98
N SER A 104 -1.82 -11.63 -4.70
CA SER A 104 -3.05 -11.39 -3.93
C SER A 104 -2.73 -10.50 -2.74
N VAL A 105 -3.52 -9.44 -2.60
CA VAL A 105 -3.43 -8.49 -1.50
C VAL A 105 -4.80 -8.32 -0.91
N SER A 106 -4.92 -8.45 0.40
CA SER A 106 -6.16 -8.21 1.11
C SER A 106 -5.91 -7.54 2.46
N VAL A 107 -6.88 -6.75 2.88
CA VAL A 107 -6.98 -6.20 4.24
C VAL A 107 -8.36 -6.63 4.76
N ALA A 108 -8.41 -7.20 5.96
CA ALA A 108 -9.62 -7.89 6.43
C ALA A 108 -10.83 -6.94 6.50
N ASN A 109 -11.88 -7.27 5.74
CA ASN A 109 -13.12 -6.48 5.61
C ASN A 109 -12.93 -5.06 5.04
N VAL A 110 -11.78 -4.77 4.43
CA VAL A 110 -11.44 -3.45 3.88
C VAL A 110 -11.27 -3.60 2.36
N PRO A 111 -12.14 -2.99 1.54
CA PRO A 111 -12.05 -3.09 0.10
C PRO A 111 -10.91 -2.20 -0.43
N LEU A 112 -10.14 -2.69 -1.40
CA LEU A 112 -9.00 -1.97 -1.99
C LEU A 112 -9.40 -1.26 -3.30
N LEU A 113 -8.92 -1.75 -4.45
CA LEU A 113 -9.21 -1.14 -5.76
C LEU A 113 -10.69 -1.22 -6.16
N ASN A 114 -11.14 -0.27 -7.00
CA ASN A 114 -12.48 -0.17 -7.58
C ASN A 114 -13.64 -0.02 -6.59
N THR A 115 -13.37 0.11 -5.28
CA THR A 115 -14.39 0.51 -4.31
C THR A 115 -14.82 1.96 -4.54
N THR A 116 -15.98 2.33 -4.01
CA THR A 116 -16.55 3.68 -4.14
C THR A 116 -16.46 4.45 -2.85
N HIS A 117 -16.66 5.77 -2.91
CA HIS A 117 -16.87 6.56 -1.69
C HIS A 117 -18.01 6.00 -0.84
N GLY A 118 -19.13 5.63 -1.47
CA GLY A 118 -20.30 5.08 -0.77
C GLY A 118 -19.98 3.82 0.05
N ASN A 119 -19.18 2.91 -0.51
CA ASN A 119 -18.74 1.71 0.19
C ASN A 119 -17.87 2.04 1.40
N LEU A 120 -16.94 2.99 1.24
CA LEU A 120 -16.05 3.41 2.32
C LEU A 120 -16.79 4.21 3.42
N VAL A 121 -17.78 5.04 3.04
CA VAL A 121 -18.69 5.70 3.99
C VAL A 121 -19.49 4.67 4.78
N ALA A 122 -20.00 3.62 4.11
CA ALA A 122 -20.75 2.56 4.77
C ALA A 122 -19.89 1.75 5.76
N LEU A 123 -18.62 1.50 5.40
CA LEU A 123 -17.68 0.75 6.23
C LEU A 123 -17.20 1.56 7.43
N PHE A 124 -16.74 2.79 7.23
CA PHE A 124 -16.10 3.60 8.27
C PHE A 124 -17.06 4.57 8.99
N GLY A 125 -18.28 4.78 8.46
CA GLY A 125 -19.28 5.68 9.04
C GLY A 125 -18.94 7.18 8.93
N LYS A 126 -17.93 7.54 8.12
CA LYS A 126 -17.39 8.90 7.99
C LYS A 126 -17.93 9.58 6.73
N LYS A 127 -18.84 10.54 6.88
CA LYS A 127 -19.48 11.23 5.74
C LYS A 127 -18.51 12.12 4.95
N GLU A 128 -17.46 12.59 5.59
CA GLU A 128 -16.39 13.39 5.01
C GLU A 128 -15.66 12.66 3.87
N ILE A 129 -15.67 11.32 3.86
CA ILE A 129 -15.11 10.50 2.78
C ILE A 129 -15.67 10.93 1.42
N ALA A 130 -16.97 11.17 1.31
CA ALA A 130 -17.69 11.38 0.04
C ALA A 130 -17.26 12.60 -0.78
N LYS A 131 -16.33 13.42 -0.30
CA LYS A 131 -15.85 14.64 -0.96
C LYS A 131 -14.33 14.66 -1.16
N LYS A 132 -13.62 13.59 -0.83
CA LYS A 132 -12.16 13.58 -0.78
C LYS A 132 -11.59 12.93 -2.03
N LYS A 133 -10.58 13.57 -2.63
CA LYS A 133 -9.84 12.98 -3.75
C LYS A 133 -8.82 11.94 -3.30
N ALA A 134 -8.35 12.08 -2.07
CA ALA A 134 -7.51 11.09 -1.43
C ALA A 134 -7.66 11.18 0.10
N MET A 135 -7.41 10.08 0.80
CA MET A 135 -7.45 10.01 2.26
C MET A 135 -6.69 8.82 2.81
N LEU A 136 -6.27 8.92 4.06
CA LEU A 136 -5.52 7.89 4.77
C LEU A 136 -6.31 7.42 5.98
N PHE A 137 -6.47 6.10 6.10
CA PHE A 137 -6.92 5.47 7.34
C PHE A 137 -5.74 4.86 8.05
N TYR A 138 -5.71 4.98 9.37
CA TYR A 138 -4.68 4.35 10.18
C TYR A 138 -5.27 3.60 11.37
N HIS A 139 -4.62 2.50 11.72
CA HIS A 139 -4.92 1.69 12.90
C HIS A 139 -3.62 1.38 13.64
N GLU A 140 -3.55 1.81 14.89
CA GLU A 140 -2.39 1.60 15.76
C GLU A 140 -2.65 0.46 16.73
N THR A 141 -1.68 -0.44 16.83
CA THR A 141 -1.70 -1.56 17.76
C THR A 141 -0.45 -1.53 18.64
N PRO A 142 -0.58 -1.48 19.97
CA PRO A 142 0.56 -1.64 20.86
C PRO A 142 1.22 -3.01 20.66
N VAL A 143 2.55 -3.03 20.58
CA VAL A 143 3.34 -4.26 20.49
C VAL A 143 4.34 -4.35 21.66
N GLN A 144 5.23 -5.34 21.64
CA GLN A 144 6.14 -5.59 22.76
C GLN A 144 7.10 -4.41 23.00
N ASN A 145 7.58 -4.27 24.24
CA ASN A 145 8.59 -3.29 24.65
C ASN A 145 8.18 -1.81 24.46
N GLY A 146 6.88 -1.51 24.44
CA GLY A 146 6.37 -0.14 24.38
C GLY A 146 6.26 0.43 22.97
N PHE A 147 6.64 -0.33 21.94
CA PHE A 147 6.46 0.08 20.54
C PHE A 147 4.98 0.04 20.13
N ILE A 148 4.67 0.81 19.09
CA ILE A 148 3.36 0.86 18.43
C ILE A 148 3.57 0.49 16.97
N GLN A 149 2.76 -0.43 16.47
CA GLN A 149 2.67 -0.72 15.04
C GLN A 149 1.52 0.09 14.44
N SER A 150 1.83 0.97 13.50
CA SER A 150 0.87 1.74 12.72
C SER A 150 0.66 1.07 11.37
N ASN A 151 -0.57 0.64 11.11
CA ASN A 151 -1.00 0.09 9.81
C ASN A 151 -1.84 1.15 9.10
N THR A 152 -1.56 1.41 7.83
CA THR A 152 -2.26 2.44 7.05
C THR A 152 -2.82 1.91 5.74
N VAL A 153 -3.95 2.48 5.32
CA VAL A 153 -4.49 2.31 3.97
C VAL A 153 -4.90 3.68 3.44
N SER A 154 -4.22 4.13 2.40
CA SER A 154 -4.52 5.36 1.69
C SER A 154 -5.27 5.07 0.39
N TYR A 155 -6.36 5.79 0.16
CA TYR A 155 -7.19 5.69 -1.02
C TYR A 155 -7.04 6.92 -1.89
N TYR A 156 -6.92 6.71 -3.20
CA TYR A 156 -6.87 7.77 -4.21
C TYR A 156 -7.96 7.53 -5.24
N PHE A 157 -8.83 8.53 -5.41
CA PHE A 157 -10.05 8.45 -6.19
C PHE A 157 -9.91 9.14 -7.55
N ASP A 158 -10.50 8.51 -8.57
CA ASP A 158 -10.83 9.14 -9.84
C ASP A 158 -12.34 9.08 -10.04
N GLY A 159 -12.98 10.26 -10.01
CA GLY A 159 -14.42 10.36 -9.87
C GLY A 159 -14.88 9.71 -8.56
N ASP A 160 -15.79 8.73 -8.64
CA ASP A 160 -16.32 8.03 -7.47
C ASP A 160 -15.50 6.79 -7.06
N LYS A 161 -14.60 6.31 -7.91
CA LYS A 161 -13.92 5.01 -7.72
C LYS A 161 -12.49 5.18 -7.26
N VAL A 162 -12.06 4.32 -6.36
CA VAL A 162 -10.64 4.16 -5.99
C VAL A 162 -9.88 3.57 -7.18
N ARG A 163 -8.82 4.27 -7.60
CA ARG A 163 -7.92 3.84 -8.68
C ARG A 163 -6.54 3.43 -8.21
N GLY A 164 -6.13 3.93 -7.05
CA GLY A 164 -4.89 3.51 -6.45
C GLY A 164 -5.00 3.47 -4.94
N VAL A 165 -4.21 2.57 -4.36
CA VAL A 165 -4.16 2.31 -2.93
C VAL A 165 -2.71 2.25 -2.49
N ILE A 166 -2.41 2.81 -1.33
CA ILE A 166 -1.13 2.66 -0.66
C ILE A 166 -1.38 2.01 0.69
N ILE A 167 -0.78 0.86 0.94
CA ILE A 167 -0.82 0.17 2.23
C ILE A 167 0.54 0.38 2.91
N GLY A 168 0.54 0.79 4.17
CA GLY A 168 1.75 0.96 4.96
C GLY A 168 1.71 0.17 6.26
N GLN A 169 2.88 -0.23 6.74
CA GLN A 169 3.06 -0.74 8.10
C GLN A 169 4.43 -0.33 8.62
N ILE A 170 4.45 0.37 9.76
CA ILE A 170 5.67 0.80 10.45
C ILE A 170 5.49 0.59 11.95
N THR A 171 6.52 0.03 12.58
CA THR A 171 6.64 -0.11 14.04
C THR A 171 7.61 0.93 14.56
N SER A 172 7.15 1.79 15.47
CA SER A 172 7.94 2.89 16.06
C SER A 172 7.66 3.04 17.55
N ASN A 173 8.48 3.85 18.23
CA ASN A 173 8.36 4.19 19.66
C ASN A 173 7.87 5.62 19.84
#